data_AF-A0A7S3D4B3-F1
#
_entry.id   AF-A0A7S3D4B3-F1
#
_cell.length_a   1.000
_cell.length_b   1.000
_cell.length_c   1.000
_cell.angle_alpha   90.00
_cell.angle_beta   90.00
_cell.angle_gamma   90.00
#
_symmetry.space_group_name_H-M   'P 1'
#
loop_
_entity.id
_entity.type
_entity.pdbx_description
1 polymer ?
#
loop_
_entity_poly.entity_id
_entity_poly.type
_entity_poly.pdbx_seq_one_letter_code
_entity_poly.pdbx_strand_id
1 'polypeptide(L)'
;NSTLHCCVQLWPSRFEGVTLAEAKKLMGTIMEPIPAEKMSTEETLPKSSIPSSFDSRQQWPNCVTPIRNQGQCGSCWAFGAAESFSDRLCIASGGQTSIVLSPEQLVSCDWEGNMGCNGGIPHLAWDYFEAFGIVSDSCFPYSAGTGSAPKCAKTCADGQPWTTHKTKLFSTKGYSGVEAIQTAIMTSGPVEGTISVYKDFMSYTSGVYEHTTGDYLGGHAIRMVGWGTENGTDYWLVANSWGTTWGEE
;
A
#
# COMPACT_ATOMS: atom_id res chain seq x y z
N ASN A 1 23.99 42.18 10.35
CA ASN A 1 22.90 41.59 9.56
C ASN A 1 23.21 40.14 9.30
N SER A 2 22.90 39.29 10.26
CA SER A 2 23.03 37.83 10.13
C SER A 2 21.68 37.31 9.70
N THR A 3 21.45 37.23 8.40
CA THR A 3 20.25 36.63 7.83
C THR A 3 20.34 35.13 8.07
N LEU A 4 19.58 34.61 9.05
CA LEU A 4 19.33 33.18 9.17
C LEU A 4 18.81 32.70 7.80
N HIS A 5 19.62 31.93 7.08
CA HIS A 5 19.10 31.02 6.06
C HIS A 5 18.40 29.92 6.84
N CYS A 6 17.11 30.15 7.12
CA CYS A 6 16.25 29.13 7.68
C CYS A 6 16.28 27.93 6.72
N CYS A 7 16.58 26.75 7.26
CA CYS A 7 16.63 25.49 6.53
C CYS A 7 15.29 25.29 5.82
N VAL A 8 15.21 25.61 4.53
CA VAL A 8 14.13 25.11 3.69
C VAL A 8 14.37 23.62 3.64
N GLN A 9 13.54 22.85 4.34
CA GLN A 9 13.52 21.40 4.22
C GLN A 9 13.05 21.12 2.79
N LEU A 10 14.01 20.96 1.89
CA LEU A 10 13.75 20.70 0.48
C LEU A 10 13.10 19.32 0.42
N TRP A 11 11.86 19.28 -0.07
CA TRP A 11 11.24 18.01 -0.35
C TRP A 11 11.99 17.30 -1.49
N PRO A 12 12.05 15.96 -1.48
CA PRO A 12 12.60 15.16 -2.57
C PRO A 12 11.97 15.54 -3.92
N SER A 13 12.64 15.16 -5.01
CA SER A 13 12.21 15.48 -6.39
C SER A 13 10.75 15.11 -6.67
N ARG A 14 10.25 14.03 -6.04
CA ARG A 14 8.85 13.61 -6.12
C ARG A 14 7.83 14.70 -5.73
N PHE A 15 8.23 15.61 -4.85
CA PHE A 15 7.40 16.65 -4.29
C PHE A 15 7.92 18.06 -4.59
N GLU A 16 8.87 18.18 -5.51
CA GLU A 16 9.32 19.50 -5.98
C GLU A 16 8.13 20.26 -6.59
N GLY A 17 7.88 21.48 -6.10
CA GLY A 17 6.76 22.31 -6.54
C GLY A 17 5.36 21.87 -6.05
N VAL A 18 5.26 20.77 -5.28
CA VAL A 18 3.99 20.31 -4.71
C VAL A 18 3.62 21.18 -3.51
N THR A 19 2.40 21.71 -3.51
CA THR A 19 1.87 22.46 -2.37
C THR A 19 1.43 21.53 -1.24
N LEU A 20 1.30 22.06 -0.02
CA LEU A 20 0.77 21.30 1.12
C LEU A 20 -0.65 20.75 0.85
N ALA A 21 -1.48 21.51 0.14
CA ALA A 21 -2.84 21.08 -0.19
C ALA A 21 -2.83 19.90 -1.16
N GLU A 22 -1.91 19.88 -2.12
CA GLU A 22 -1.73 18.77 -3.05
C GLU A 22 -1.12 17.54 -2.34
N ALA A 23 -0.13 17.74 -1.47
CA ALA A 23 0.44 16.67 -0.65
C ALA A 23 -0.63 15.96 0.20
N LYS A 24 -1.54 16.72 0.82
CA LYS A 24 -2.65 16.15 1.59
C LYS A 24 -3.58 15.26 0.75
N LYS A 25 -3.76 15.54 -0.54
CA LYS A 25 -4.55 14.67 -1.43
C LYS A 25 -3.92 13.30 -1.63
N LEU A 26 -2.61 13.17 -1.45
CA LEU A 26 -1.91 11.88 -1.55
C LEU A 26 -2.15 10.99 -0.34
N MET A 27 -2.61 11.57 0.77
CA MET A 27 -3.04 10.88 2.00
C MET A 27 -4.48 10.36 1.84
N GLY A 28 -4.65 9.48 0.86
CA GLY A 28 -5.94 8.96 0.43
C GLY A 28 -6.51 7.86 1.32
N THR A 29 -6.08 7.73 2.57
CA THR A 29 -6.59 6.67 3.45
C THR A 29 -7.41 7.24 4.57
N ILE A 30 -8.64 6.74 4.68
CA ILE A 30 -9.54 7.00 5.79
C ILE A 30 -9.22 5.95 6.85
N MET A 31 -8.69 6.42 7.98
CA MET A 31 -8.22 5.57 9.07
C MET A 31 -9.41 5.06 9.89
N GLU A 32 -9.90 3.88 9.56
CA GLU A 32 -10.93 3.18 10.31
C GLU A 32 -10.41 1.85 10.87
N PRO A 33 -10.84 1.46 12.09
CA PRO A 33 -10.46 0.17 12.64
C PRO A 33 -11.05 -0.96 11.79
N ILE A 34 -10.28 -2.04 11.64
CA ILE A 34 -10.78 -3.27 11.03
C ILE A 34 -11.85 -3.86 11.97
N PRO A 35 -13.04 -4.25 11.47
CA PRO A 35 -14.06 -4.88 12.30
C PRO A 35 -13.54 -6.14 13.01
N ALA A 36 -13.93 -6.35 14.27
CA ALA A 36 -13.38 -7.40 15.11
C ALA A 36 -13.58 -8.81 14.51
N GLU A 37 -14.69 -9.04 13.84
CA GLU A 37 -15.03 -10.28 13.14
C GLU A 37 -14.14 -10.55 11.91
N LYS A 38 -13.44 -9.53 11.42
CA LYS A 38 -12.46 -9.64 10.33
C LYS A 38 -11.02 -9.76 10.81
N MET A 39 -10.78 -9.69 12.11
CA MET A 39 -9.45 -9.94 12.64
C MET A 39 -9.10 -11.43 12.52
N SER A 40 -7.84 -11.72 12.21
CA SER A 40 -7.35 -13.09 12.16
C SER A 40 -7.44 -13.73 13.54
N THR A 41 -7.89 -14.98 13.58
CA THR A 41 -7.85 -15.86 14.75
C THR A 41 -6.78 -16.94 14.61
N GLU A 42 -5.95 -16.87 13.57
CA GLU A 42 -4.87 -17.82 13.34
C GLU A 42 -3.79 -17.70 14.41
N GLU A 43 -3.08 -18.80 14.64
CA GLU A 43 -2.02 -18.86 15.64
C GLU A 43 -0.88 -17.90 15.26
N THR A 44 -0.56 -16.99 16.17
CA THR A 44 0.62 -16.13 16.06
C THR A 44 1.85 -16.93 16.50
N LEU A 45 2.88 -16.95 15.66
CA LEU A 45 4.12 -17.64 16.02
C LEU A 45 4.76 -16.97 17.24
N PRO A 46 5.38 -17.73 18.15
CA PRO A 46 6.10 -17.14 19.26
C PRO A 46 7.30 -16.35 18.73
N LYS A 47 7.62 -15.22 19.38
CA LYS A 47 8.72 -14.32 18.98
C LYS A 47 10.06 -15.05 18.76
N SER A 48 10.34 -16.10 19.53
CA SER A 48 11.55 -16.92 19.38
C SER A 48 11.67 -17.65 18.04
N SER A 49 10.55 -17.84 17.34
CA SER A 49 10.48 -18.52 16.02
C SER A 49 10.44 -17.53 14.85
N ILE A 50 10.39 -16.23 15.12
CA ILE A 50 10.38 -15.18 14.10
C ILE A 50 11.81 -14.66 13.94
N PRO A 51 12.37 -14.66 12.72
CA PRO A 51 13.73 -14.17 12.49
C PRO A 51 13.82 -12.66 12.78
N SER A 52 15.00 -12.19 13.16
CA SER A 52 15.23 -10.76 13.44
C SER A 52 15.08 -9.86 12.20
N SER A 53 15.20 -10.44 11.00
CA SER A 53 14.95 -9.74 9.74
C SER A 53 14.30 -10.67 8.74
N PHE A 54 13.49 -10.10 7.86
CA PHE A 54 12.82 -10.80 6.77
C PHE A 54 12.54 -9.82 5.64
N ASP A 55 12.74 -10.26 4.40
CA ASP A 55 12.42 -9.50 3.20
C ASP A 55 11.70 -10.42 2.21
N SER A 56 10.44 -10.11 1.93
CA SER A 56 9.61 -10.87 0.99
C SER A 56 10.25 -10.94 -0.40
N ARG A 57 11.04 -9.93 -0.81
CA ARG A 57 11.76 -9.91 -2.09
C ARG A 57 12.85 -10.97 -2.15
N GLN A 58 13.47 -11.29 -1.01
CA GLN A 58 14.48 -12.34 -0.93
C GLN A 58 13.83 -13.72 -0.82
N GLN A 59 12.74 -13.83 -0.07
CA GLN A 59 12.00 -15.08 0.12
C GLN A 59 11.27 -15.52 -1.16
N TRP A 60 10.68 -14.57 -1.90
CA TRP A 60 9.91 -14.82 -3.12
C TRP A 60 10.30 -13.85 -4.24
N PRO A 61 11.49 -14.03 -4.85
CA PRO A 61 12.09 -13.05 -5.76
C PRO A 61 11.28 -12.76 -7.03
N ASN A 62 10.37 -13.66 -7.42
CA ASN A 62 9.54 -13.51 -8.62
C ASN A 62 8.09 -13.11 -8.32
N CYS A 63 7.75 -12.87 -7.04
CA CYS A 63 6.38 -12.62 -6.61
C CYS A 63 6.16 -11.27 -5.94
N VAL A 64 7.21 -10.50 -5.64
CA VAL A 64 7.03 -9.16 -5.08
C VAL A 64 7.04 -8.15 -6.20
N THR A 65 5.90 -7.48 -6.38
CA THR A 65 5.70 -6.48 -7.43
C THR A 65 6.58 -5.23 -7.22
N PRO A 66 7.04 -4.59 -8.31
CA PRO A 66 7.87 -3.39 -8.24
C PRO A 66 7.10 -2.18 -7.69
N ILE A 67 7.83 -1.16 -7.24
CA ILE A 67 7.26 0.10 -6.76
C ILE A 67 6.44 0.77 -7.87
N ARG A 68 5.25 1.25 -7.49
CA ARG A 68 4.32 1.95 -8.38
C ARG A 68 4.11 3.40 -7.94
N ASN A 69 3.33 4.16 -8.72
CA ASN A 69 3.08 5.59 -8.47
C ASN A 69 1.59 5.94 -8.60
N GLN A 70 0.97 6.37 -7.50
CA GLN A 70 -0.41 6.85 -7.43
C GLN A 70 -0.61 8.24 -8.09
N GLY A 71 0.46 8.89 -8.54
CA GLY A 71 0.38 10.22 -9.15
C GLY A 71 -0.21 11.27 -8.21
N GLN A 72 -1.27 11.94 -8.66
CA GLN A 72 -1.98 13.02 -7.95
C GLN A 72 -3.33 12.58 -7.36
N CYS A 73 -3.60 11.27 -7.38
CA CYS A 73 -4.84 10.68 -6.87
C CYS A 73 -4.61 10.16 -5.46
N GLY A 74 -5.54 10.40 -4.52
CA GLY A 74 -5.54 9.79 -3.19
C GLY A 74 -5.95 8.32 -3.24
N SER A 75 -5.23 7.50 -3.99
CA SER A 75 -5.53 6.09 -4.22
C SER A 75 -4.57 5.12 -3.52
N CYS A 76 -3.80 5.56 -2.53
CA CYS A 76 -2.89 4.69 -1.78
C CYS A 76 -3.59 3.45 -1.21
N TRP A 77 -4.85 3.59 -0.76
CA TRP A 77 -5.70 2.49 -0.29
C TRP A 77 -5.98 1.42 -1.36
N ALA A 78 -6.03 1.81 -2.65
CA ALA A 78 -6.21 0.88 -3.74
C ALA A 78 -4.87 0.24 -4.15
N PHE A 79 -3.77 0.99 -4.05
CA PHE A 79 -2.42 0.49 -4.35
C PHE A 79 -1.95 -0.52 -3.31
N GLY A 80 -2.05 -0.20 -2.02
CA GLY A 80 -1.69 -1.11 -0.93
C GLY A 80 -2.42 -2.45 -1.06
N ALA A 81 -3.73 -2.42 -1.28
CA ALA A 81 -4.56 -3.60 -1.50
C ALA A 81 -4.18 -4.37 -2.77
N ALA A 82 -4.17 -3.72 -3.95
CA ALA A 82 -3.95 -4.40 -5.23
C ALA A 82 -2.52 -4.96 -5.36
N GLU A 83 -1.50 -4.24 -4.88
CA GLU A 83 -0.11 -4.74 -4.88
C GLU A 83 0.05 -5.92 -3.93
N SER A 84 -0.46 -5.82 -2.68
CA SER A 84 -0.37 -6.92 -1.72
C SER A 84 -1.12 -8.16 -2.23
N PHE A 85 -2.28 -7.99 -2.86
CA PHE A 85 -3.01 -9.11 -3.42
C PHE A 85 -2.30 -9.73 -4.63
N SER A 86 -1.68 -8.91 -5.49
CA SER A 86 -0.85 -9.39 -6.61
C SER A 86 0.26 -10.31 -6.11
N ASP A 87 0.98 -9.87 -5.08
CA ASP A 87 2.07 -10.65 -4.50
C ASP A 87 1.57 -11.95 -3.87
N ARG A 88 0.48 -11.87 -3.09
CA ARG A 88 -0.12 -13.03 -2.42
C ARG A 88 -0.65 -14.07 -3.41
N LEU A 89 -1.19 -13.66 -4.56
CA LEU A 89 -1.60 -14.59 -5.62
C LEU A 89 -0.41 -15.37 -6.18
N CYS A 90 0.72 -14.68 -6.42
CA CYS A 90 1.94 -15.35 -6.88
C CYS A 90 2.50 -16.30 -5.83
N ILE A 91 2.58 -15.86 -4.56
CA ILE A 91 3.11 -16.67 -3.46
C ILE A 91 2.24 -17.91 -3.22
N ALA A 92 0.92 -17.74 -3.10
CA ALA A 92 -0.01 -18.84 -2.84
C ALA A 92 -0.08 -19.86 -3.99
N SER A 93 0.20 -19.42 -5.22
CA SER A 93 0.28 -20.30 -6.39
C SER A 93 1.67 -20.88 -6.62
N GLY A 94 2.64 -20.67 -5.72
CA GLY A 94 4.01 -21.13 -5.93
C GLY A 94 4.65 -20.58 -7.20
N GLY A 95 4.32 -19.34 -7.57
CA GLY A 95 4.84 -18.63 -8.75
C GLY A 95 4.08 -18.90 -10.06
N GLN A 96 3.03 -19.73 -10.05
CA GLN A 96 2.30 -20.08 -11.29
C GLN A 96 1.34 -18.97 -11.76
N THR A 97 0.86 -18.14 -10.84
CA THR A 97 -0.01 -16.99 -11.13
C THR A 97 0.68 -15.70 -10.70
N SER A 98 1.52 -15.16 -11.58
CA SER A 98 2.16 -13.85 -11.38
C SER A 98 1.44 -12.81 -12.23
N ILE A 99 0.49 -12.09 -11.61
CA ILE A 99 -0.37 -11.10 -12.27
C ILE A 99 -0.35 -9.82 -11.44
N VAL A 100 -0.09 -8.70 -12.11
CA VAL A 100 -0.24 -7.37 -11.51
C VAL A 100 -1.71 -6.96 -11.62
N LEU A 101 -2.34 -6.70 -10.47
CA LEU A 101 -3.75 -6.33 -10.37
C LEU A 101 -3.94 -4.81 -10.52
N SER A 102 -5.15 -4.43 -10.97
CA SER A 102 -5.51 -3.05 -11.31
C SER A 102 -5.98 -2.23 -10.09
N PRO A 103 -5.17 -1.31 -9.54
CA PRO A 103 -5.68 -0.32 -8.59
C PRO A 103 -6.73 0.59 -9.24
N GLU A 104 -6.69 0.78 -10.56
CA GLU A 104 -7.68 1.58 -11.29
C GLU A 104 -9.10 1.04 -11.11
N GLN A 105 -9.30 -0.28 -11.15
CA GLN A 105 -10.62 -0.86 -10.97
C GLN A 105 -11.18 -0.50 -9.59
N LEU A 106 -10.39 -0.60 -8.52
CA LEU A 106 -10.82 -0.19 -7.19
C LEU A 106 -11.20 1.30 -7.18
N VAL A 107 -10.31 2.15 -7.66
CA VAL A 107 -10.53 3.61 -7.67
C VAL A 107 -11.78 4.00 -8.46
N SER A 108 -12.04 3.33 -9.58
CA SER A 108 -13.14 3.65 -10.49
C SER A 108 -14.46 2.95 -10.16
N CYS A 109 -14.45 1.80 -9.49
CA CYS A 109 -15.61 0.91 -9.36
C CYS A 109 -16.01 0.57 -7.90
N ASP A 110 -15.11 0.76 -6.93
CA ASP A 110 -15.42 0.49 -5.52
C ASP A 110 -16.03 1.73 -4.88
N TRP A 111 -17.35 1.72 -4.75
CA TRP A 111 -18.15 2.85 -4.25
C TRP A 111 -18.87 2.55 -2.93
N GLU A 112 -18.67 1.36 -2.35
CA GLU A 112 -19.26 0.99 -1.07
C GLU A 112 -18.37 1.50 0.06
N GLY A 113 -18.47 2.80 0.35
CA GLY A 113 -17.68 3.48 1.39
C GLY A 113 -16.38 4.12 0.88
N ASN A 114 -15.86 3.66 -0.26
CA ASN A 114 -14.68 4.22 -0.91
C ASN A 114 -15.04 5.35 -1.90
N MET A 115 -14.13 6.31 -2.07
CA MET A 115 -14.38 7.56 -2.81
C MET A 115 -13.34 7.84 -3.90
N GLY A 116 -12.76 6.78 -4.48
CA GLY A 116 -11.78 6.89 -5.55
C GLY A 116 -10.56 7.72 -5.14
N CYS A 117 -10.27 8.78 -5.90
CA CYS A 117 -9.15 9.68 -5.61
C CYS A 117 -9.32 10.56 -4.37
N ASN A 118 -10.52 10.60 -3.77
CA ASN A 118 -10.77 11.34 -2.53
C ASN A 118 -10.57 10.47 -1.28
N GLY A 119 -10.07 9.25 -1.47
CA GLY A 119 -9.65 8.34 -0.43
C GLY A 119 -10.57 7.14 -0.24
N GLY A 120 -10.09 6.21 0.57
CA GLY A 120 -10.78 4.96 0.85
C GLY A 120 -10.35 4.33 2.17
N ILE A 121 -11.17 3.39 2.61
CA ILE A 121 -11.04 2.56 3.80
C ILE A 121 -10.44 1.21 3.33
N PRO A 122 -9.17 0.91 3.68
CA PRO A 122 -8.44 -0.21 3.09
C PRO A 122 -9.13 -1.57 3.22
N HIS A 123 -9.72 -1.87 4.38
CA HIS A 123 -10.37 -3.17 4.58
C HIS A 123 -11.57 -3.40 3.65
N LEU A 124 -12.23 -2.34 3.16
CA LEU A 124 -13.32 -2.47 2.19
C LEU A 124 -12.81 -2.84 0.79
N ALA A 125 -11.57 -2.48 0.43
CA ALA A 125 -10.96 -2.94 -0.82
C ALA A 125 -10.73 -4.46 -0.81
N TRP A 126 -10.39 -5.03 0.34
CA TRP A 126 -10.27 -6.48 0.50
C TRP A 126 -11.64 -7.17 0.43
N ASP A 127 -12.68 -6.56 0.98
CA ASP A 127 -14.06 -7.03 0.84
C ASP A 127 -14.52 -7.00 -0.63
N TYR A 128 -14.14 -5.96 -1.36
CA TYR A 128 -14.39 -5.86 -2.79
C TYR A 128 -13.77 -7.03 -3.56
N PHE A 129 -12.57 -7.50 -3.17
CA PHE A 129 -11.97 -8.69 -3.78
C PHE A 129 -12.76 -9.97 -3.53
N GLU A 130 -13.41 -10.12 -2.37
CA GLU A 130 -14.29 -11.26 -2.07
C GLU A 130 -15.58 -11.17 -2.89
N ALA A 131 -16.21 -9.99 -2.92
CA ALA A 131 -17.51 -9.78 -3.53
C ALA A 131 -17.44 -9.76 -5.06
N PHE A 132 -16.50 -9.02 -5.64
CA PHE A 132 -16.44 -8.73 -7.08
C PHE A 132 -15.18 -9.27 -7.73
N GLY A 133 -14.07 -9.27 -7.00
CA GLY A 133 -12.76 -9.55 -7.57
C GLY A 133 -12.17 -8.38 -8.33
N ILE A 134 -10.95 -8.57 -8.81
CA ILE A 134 -10.15 -7.53 -9.44
C ILE A 134 -9.51 -8.04 -10.73
N VAL A 135 -9.47 -7.21 -11.76
CA VAL A 135 -8.84 -7.49 -13.05
C VAL A 135 -7.35 -7.16 -13.03
N SER A 136 -6.62 -7.64 -14.02
CA SER A 136 -5.22 -7.26 -14.21
C SER A 136 -5.09 -5.77 -14.54
N ASP A 137 -3.94 -5.18 -14.20
CA ASP A 137 -3.59 -3.82 -14.58
C ASP A 137 -3.58 -3.64 -16.11
N SER A 138 -3.19 -4.65 -16.87
CA SER A 138 -3.29 -4.62 -18.34
C SER A 138 -4.73 -4.54 -18.85
N CYS A 139 -5.69 -5.10 -18.12
CA CYS A 139 -7.11 -5.03 -18.47
C CYS A 139 -7.69 -3.65 -18.17
N PHE A 140 -7.37 -3.07 -17.00
CA PHE A 140 -7.79 -1.72 -16.64
C PHE A 140 -6.58 -0.90 -16.16
N PRO A 141 -5.81 -0.30 -17.09
CA PRO A 141 -4.57 0.40 -16.75
C PRO A 141 -4.81 1.65 -15.90
N TYR A 142 -3.85 1.93 -15.02
CA TYR A 142 -3.92 3.08 -14.13
C TYR A 142 -3.87 4.42 -14.89
N SER A 143 -4.96 5.18 -14.82
CA SER A 143 -5.12 6.50 -15.45
C SER A 143 -5.55 7.57 -14.46
N ALA A 144 -6.05 7.15 -13.29
CA ALA A 144 -6.47 8.05 -12.22
C ALA A 144 -5.33 8.91 -11.65
N GLY A 145 -4.07 8.57 -11.91
CA GLY A 145 -2.88 9.32 -11.47
C GLY A 145 -2.84 10.79 -11.90
N THR A 146 -3.70 11.22 -12.83
CA THR A 146 -3.94 12.63 -13.16
C THR A 146 -4.78 13.39 -12.11
N GLY A 147 -5.19 12.71 -11.03
CA GLY A 147 -6.02 13.24 -9.95
C GLY A 147 -7.52 13.01 -10.14
N SER A 148 -7.93 12.34 -11.22
CA SER A 148 -9.34 12.02 -11.48
C SER A 148 -9.47 10.63 -12.10
N ALA A 149 -10.34 9.82 -11.51
CA ALA A 149 -10.62 8.47 -11.98
C ALA A 149 -11.56 8.48 -13.21
N PRO A 150 -11.33 7.61 -14.20
CA PRO A 150 -12.30 7.38 -15.24
C PRO A 150 -13.53 6.68 -14.66
N LYS A 151 -14.61 6.64 -15.46
CA LYS A 151 -15.77 5.81 -15.13
C LYS A 151 -15.36 4.35 -15.03
N CYS A 152 -16.01 3.60 -14.14
CA CYS A 152 -15.87 2.15 -14.09
C CYS A 152 -16.14 1.54 -15.47
N ALA A 153 -15.10 0.91 -16.03
CA ALA A 153 -15.20 0.20 -17.30
C ALA A 153 -16.07 -1.06 -17.14
N LYS A 154 -16.47 -1.67 -18.27
CA LYS A 154 -17.18 -2.96 -18.28
C LYS A 154 -16.45 -4.06 -19.05
N THR A 155 -15.36 -3.68 -19.72
CA THR A 155 -14.48 -4.53 -20.52
C THR A 155 -13.05 -4.05 -20.31
N CYS A 156 -12.08 -4.88 -20.69
CA CYS A 156 -10.68 -4.51 -20.71
C CYS A 156 -10.39 -3.44 -21.77
N ALA A 157 -9.25 -2.76 -21.66
CA ALA A 157 -8.80 -1.73 -22.59
C ALA A 157 -8.62 -2.24 -24.04
N ASP A 158 -8.37 -3.54 -24.21
CA ASP A 158 -8.29 -4.23 -25.50
C ASP A 158 -9.67 -4.73 -26.03
N GLY A 159 -10.75 -4.42 -25.30
CA GLY A 159 -12.12 -4.83 -25.63
C GLY A 159 -12.51 -6.23 -25.14
N GLN A 160 -11.62 -6.99 -24.51
CA GLN A 160 -11.95 -8.31 -23.99
C GLN A 160 -12.87 -8.24 -22.75
N PRO A 161 -13.69 -9.27 -22.49
CA PRO A 161 -14.41 -9.38 -21.23
C PRO A 161 -13.47 -9.43 -20.03
N TRP A 162 -13.94 -8.96 -18.88
CA TRP A 162 -13.17 -9.04 -17.64
C TRP A 162 -12.87 -10.48 -17.25
N THR A 163 -11.62 -10.72 -16.90
CA THR A 163 -11.19 -11.90 -16.13
C THR A 163 -10.80 -11.41 -14.74
N THR A 164 -11.57 -11.79 -13.73
CA THR A 164 -11.39 -11.31 -12.35
C THR A 164 -10.68 -12.34 -11.48
N HIS A 165 -9.77 -11.88 -10.64
CA HIS A 165 -9.13 -12.64 -9.58
C HIS A 165 -9.84 -12.34 -8.26
N LYS A 166 -10.32 -13.39 -7.59
CA LYS A 166 -11.13 -13.28 -6.37
C LYS A 166 -10.42 -13.95 -5.20
N THR A 167 -10.56 -13.36 -4.02
CA THR A 167 -10.30 -14.07 -2.76
C THR A 167 -11.50 -14.97 -2.42
N LYS A 168 -11.29 -15.97 -1.58
CA LYS A 168 -12.41 -16.78 -1.08
C LYS A 168 -13.23 -15.91 -0.12
N LEU A 169 -14.55 -16.10 -0.12
CA LEU A 169 -15.43 -15.41 0.81
C LEU A 169 -14.99 -15.65 2.27
N PHE A 170 -14.92 -14.59 3.07
CA PHE A 170 -14.48 -14.55 4.47
C PHE A 170 -13.01 -14.91 4.72
N SER A 171 -12.17 -14.95 3.68
CA SER A 171 -10.74 -15.29 3.81
C SER A 171 -9.83 -14.10 4.01
N THR A 172 -10.30 -12.87 3.76
CA THR A 172 -9.53 -11.66 4.06
C THR A 172 -9.57 -11.38 5.56
N LYS A 173 -8.40 -11.10 6.15
CA LYS A 173 -8.23 -10.92 7.59
C LYS A 173 -7.32 -9.75 7.90
N GLY A 174 -7.67 -9.01 8.94
CA GLY A 174 -6.80 -8.04 9.59
C GLY A 174 -5.86 -8.70 10.59
N TYR A 175 -4.69 -8.11 10.78
CA TYR A 175 -3.70 -8.57 11.76
C TYR A 175 -3.37 -7.43 12.73
N SER A 176 -3.17 -7.76 14.00
CA SER A 176 -2.83 -6.78 15.04
C SER A 176 -1.76 -7.36 15.96
N GLY A 177 -0.78 -6.53 16.31
CA GLY A 177 0.44 -6.95 17.03
C GLY A 177 1.59 -7.28 16.08
N VAL A 178 2.82 -7.00 16.55
CA VAL A 178 4.05 -7.12 15.74
C VAL A 178 4.24 -8.56 15.27
N GLU A 179 4.17 -9.52 16.19
CA GLU A 179 4.40 -10.94 15.90
C GLU A 179 3.34 -11.52 14.96
N ALA A 180 2.08 -11.08 15.06
CA ALA A 180 1.00 -11.51 14.18
C ALA A 180 1.21 -11.02 12.74
N ILE A 181 1.61 -9.76 12.59
CA ILE A 181 1.92 -9.16 11.28
C ILE A 181 3.17 -9.83 10.68
N GLN A 182 4.24 -10.03 11.46
CA GLN A 182 5.44 -10.75 11.02
C GLN A 182 5.10 -12.19 10.59
N THR A 183 4.27 -12.89 11.36
CA THR A 183 3.79 -14.23 11.03
C THR A 183 3.04 -14.24 9.70
N ALA A 184 2.12 -13.30 9.50
CA ALA A 184 1.35 -13.19 8.26
C ALA A 184 2.23 -12.92 7.04
N ILE A 185 3.21 -12.01 7.17
CA ILE A 185 4.15 -11.68 6.10
C ILE A 185 5.04 -12.88 5.78
N MET A 186 5.61 -13.54 6.79
CA MET A 186 6.54 -14.66 6.61
C MET A 186 5.89 -15.89 5.98
N THR A 187 4.62 -16.13 6.29
CA THR A 187 3.91 -17.35 5.87
C THR A 187 3.13 -17.15 4.58
N SER A 188 2.63 -15.95 4.33
CA SER A 188 1.65 -15.69 3.28
C SER A 188 2.02 -14.52 2.37
N GLY A 189 3.11 -13.81 2.65
CA GLY A 189 3.57 -12.68 1.84
C GLY A 189 3.05 -11.31 2.30
N PRO A 190 3.41 -10.24 1.57
CA PRO A 190 3.15 -8.85 1.94
C PRO A 190 1.71 -8.56 2.37
N VAL A 191 1.54 -7.64 3.31
CA VAL A 191 0.24 -7.17 3.81
C VAL A 191 0.08 -5.68 3.54
N GLU A 192 -1.17 -5.23 3.43
CA GLU A 192 -1.46 -3.80 3.45
C GLU A 192 -1.50 -3.29 4.89
N GLY A 193 -0.81 -2.18 5.14
CA GLY A 193 -0.83 -1.44 6.39
C GLY A 193 -1.25 0.00 6.16
N THR A 194 -1.42 0.74 7.25
CA THR A 194 -1.70 2.19 7.20
C THR A 194 -0.83 2.93 8.19
N ILE A 195 -0.43 4.15 7.83
CA ILE A 195 0.38 5.04 8.66
C ILE A 195 -0.25 6.43 8.70
N SER A 196 -0.05 7.11 9.83
CA SER A 196 -0.29 8.55 9.94
C SER A 196 0.91 9.29 9.37
N VAL A 197 0.69 10.07 8.32
CA VAL A 197 1.75 10.85 7.67
C VAL A 197 1.78 12.26 8.22
N TYR A 198 3.00 12.73 8.48
CA TYR A 198 3.31 14.07 8.94
C TYR A 198 4.22 14.79 7.92
N LYS A 199 4.38 16.11 8.07
CA LYS A 199 5.18 16.91 7.14
C LYS A 199 6.63 16.43 7.01
N ASP A 200 7.24 15.96 8.09
CA ASP A 200 8.63 15.46 8.10
C ASP A 200 8.79 14.18 7.27
N PHE A 201 7.80 13.27 7.27
CA PHE A 201 7.80 12.07 6.44
C PHE A 201 7.95 12.37 4.94
N MET A 202 7.35 13.47 4.46
CA MET A 202 7.44 13.86 3.05
C MET A 202 8.89 14.07 2.60
N SER A 203 9.77 14.44 3.54
CA SER A 203 11.20 14.65 3.33
C SER A 203 12.09 13.45 3.64
N TYR A 204 11.49 12.30 3.97
CA TYR A 204 12.24 11.07 4.21
C TYR A 204 13.08 10.69 2.98
N THR A 205 14.34 10.33 3.23
CA THR A 205 15.28 9.86 2.21
C THR A 205 15.93 8.53 2.54
N SER A 206 16.20 8.26 3.83
CA SER A 206 16.93 7.06 4.24
C SER A 206 16.86 6.78 5.75
N GLY A 207 17.13 5.53 6.12
CA GLY A 207 17.23 5.05 7.51
C GLY A 207 15.88 4.74 8.15
N VAL A 208 15.83 4.51 9.46
CA VAL A 208 14.54 4.25 10.13
C VAL A 208 13.77 5.55 10.37
N TYR A 209 12.66 5.74 9.67
CA TYR A 209 11.77 6.89 9.90
C TYR A 209 11.12 6.83 11.28
N GLU A 210 11.23 7.93 12.03
CA GLU A 210 10.47 8.22 13.23
C GLU A 210 9.94 9.65 13.14
N HIS A 211 8.66 9.84 13.44
CA HIS A 211 8.06 11.18 13.45
C HIS A 211 8.66 12.02 14.58
N THR A 212 9.14 13.21 14.26
CA THR A 212 9.73 14.13 15.24
C THR A 212 9.10 15.52 15.19
N THR A 213 8.65 15.97 14.02
CA THR A 213 8.18 17.35 13.83
C THR A 213 7.16 17.48 12.70
N GLY A 214 6.43 18.60 12.69
CA GLY A 214 5.57 18.98 11.57
C GLY A 214 4.14 18.45 11.68
N ASP A 215 3.24 19.13 10.97
CA ASP A 215 1.80 18.89 11.11
C ASP A 215 1.37 17.55 10.49
N TYR A 216 0.32 16.97 11.07
CA TYR A 216 -0.39 15.84 10.49
C TYR A 216 -0.97 16.19 9.11
N LEU A 217 -0.74 15.30 8.15
CA LEU A 217 -1.19 15.45 6.75
C LEU A 217 -2.37 14.56 6.42
N GLY A 218 -2.45 13.36 7.00
CA GLY A 218 -3.52 12.41 6.75
C GLY A 218 -3.09 10.96 6.96
N GLY A 219 -4.01 10.03 6.70
CA GLY A 219 -3.72 8.60 6.66
C GLY A 219 -3.20 8.20 5.28
N HIS A 220 -2.27 7.24 5.25
CA HIS A 220 -1.72 6.72 4.02
C HIS A 220 -1.55 5.20 4.11
N ALA A 221 -2.04 4.48 3.10
CA ALA A 221 -1.90 3.04 2.99
C ALA A 221 -0.60 2.66 2.29
N ILE A 222 0.00 1.59 2.76
CA ILE A 222 1.34 1.13 2.38
C ILE A 222 1.35 -0.39 2.28
N ARG A 223 2.30 -0.95 1.54
CA ARG A 223 2.51 -2.40 1.48
C ARG A 223 3.71 -2.79 2.33
N MET A 224 3.48 -3.57 3.39
CA MET A 224 4.52 -4.07 4.29
C MET A 224 5.11 -5.35 3.71
N VAL A 225 6.40 -5.34 3.42
CA VAL A 225 7.10 -6.45 2.72
C VAL A 225 8.12 -7.16 3.61
N GLY A 226 8.42 -6.64 4.80
CA GLY A 226 9.44 -7.21 5.66
C GLY A 226 9.69 -6.40 6.92
N TRP A 227 10.75 -6.75 7.63
CA TRP A 227 11.22 -6.05 8.83
C TRP A 227 12.71 -6.31 9.04
N GLY A 228 13.31 -5.56 9.95
CA GLY A 228 14.68 -5.77 10.38
C GLY A 228 15.04 -4.90 11.58
N THR A 229 16.33 -4.86 11.87
CA THR A 229 16.90 -3.97 12.89
C THR A 229 18.07 -3.21 12.25
N GLU A 230 18.07 -1.88 12.36
CA GLU A 230 19.15 -1.01 11.91
C GLU A 230 19.66 -0.22 13.12
N ASN A 231 20.96 -0.33 13.42
CA ASN A 231 21.61 0.38 14.54
C ASN A 231 20.91 0.22 15.90
N GLY A 232 20.28 -0.94 16.13
CA GLY A 232 19.55 -1.24 17.36
C GLY A 232 18.08 -0.77 17.37
N THR A 233 17.60 -0.19 16.26
CA THR A 233 16.21 0.22 16.07
C THR A 233 15.49 -0.76 15.15
N ASP A 234 14.42 -1.37 15.64
CA ASP A 234 13.57 -2.24 14.84
C ASP A 234 12.73 -1.42 13.85
N TYR A 235 12.58 -1.94 12.63
CA TYR A 235 11.84 -1.26 11.56
C TYR A 235 10.96 -2.23 10.76
N TRP A 236 9.94 -1.66 10.12
CA TRP A 236 9.19 -2.33 9.06
C TRP A 236 9.75 -1.92 7.70
N LEU A 237 9.98 -2.90 6.84
CA LEU A 237 10.32 -2.65 5.43
C LEU A 237 9.01 -2.49 4.65
N VAL A 238 8.86 -1.34 4.00
CA VAL A 238 7.59 -0.90 3.42
C VAL A 238 7.80 -0.39 2.01
N ALA A 239 6.97 -0.87 1.07
CA ALA A 239 6.84 -0.32 -0.26
C ALA A 239 5.79 0.81 -0.26
N ASN A 240 6.21 1.98 -0.74
CA ASN A 240 5.35 3.15 -0.90
C ASN A 240 4.77 3.20 -2.34
N SER A 241 3.74 4.03 -2.54
CA SER A 241 3.05 4.23 -3.82
C SER A 241 3.37 5.60 -4.46
N TRP A 242 4.53 6.19 -4.16
CA TRP A 242 4.96 7.50 -4.67
C TRP A 242 6.00 7.43 -5.80
N GLY A 243 6.28 6.23 -6.31
CA GLY A 243 7.30 6.01 -7.33
C GLY A 243 8.71 5.96 -6.75
N THR A 244 9.67 5.58 -7.60
CA THR A 244 11.03 5.19 -7.21
C THR A 244 11.98 6.33 -6.90
N THR A 245 11.49 7.57 -6.98
CA THR A 245 12.29 8.79 -6.75
C THR A 245 12.07 9.37 -5.35
N TRP A 246 11.39 8.63 -4.48
CA TRP A 246 11.11 9.02 -3.09
C TRP A 246 11.57 7.92 -2.15
N GLY A 247 12.25 8.29 -1.06
CA GLY A 247 12.78 7.33 -0.08
C GLY A 247 13.94 6.49 -0.63
N GLU A 248 13.95 5.21 -0.27
CA GLU A 248 14.98 4.22 -0.61
C GLU A 248 14.42 3.12 -1.53
N GLU A 249 15.25 2.63 -2.45
CA GLU A 249 14.95 1.52 -3.38
C GLU A 249 15.51 0.16 -2.88
#